data_AF-A0A426UV55-F1
#
_entry.id   AF-A0A426UV55-F1
#
_cell.length_a   1.000
_cell.length_b   1.000
_cell.length_c   1.000
_cell.angle_alpha   90.00
_cell.angle_beta   90.00
_cell.angle_gamma   90.00
#
_symmetry.space_group_name_H-M   'P 1'
#
loop_
_entity.id
_entity.type
_entity.pdbx_description
1 polymer ?
#
loop_
_entity_poly.entity_id
_entity_poly.type
_entity_poly.pdbx_seq_one_letter_code
_entity_poly.pdbx_strand_id
1 'polypeptide(L)'
;MSDLWLNMLHMKHIWTASYCEGWNGPAGKPVGSLSQEEARQRDEDGLPYSVLIAENGRPRFVLDIAWRQNYLARWAFDGEARRASRAVFLRLEDGKLFERKLTEWQYESGEADGSPKVPRQTLDRGFDGRTTIYHRHRSGSSGHTSKIEPFEQFIHPAVSFENWGSIFGGEDLPALAVTPVTESLPFNPGDRRPWDPPVPYSSPYLDALMTQGSTVVHKDSQQPMVVDHVPVATLNFPTGNVVACDPNWLDPKEAFMVSVPPGSYRVIELQIMRMLDGEEYRPAAGYLLEISGEPTVSWEFALEPGQDLRLLDDGDFYGFDVESGFGSFMDDATQRPLIDHVGDDFTEWSQDLYNSPHFTVPGTSLDLFAYNCYYGDGSYPTWIGRDARGSVTCFLSDMLIVSDGKSKKGYEITFERDW
;
A
#
# COMPACT_ATOMS: atom_id res chain seq x y z
N MET A 1 34.24 48.68 28.33
CA MET A 1 33.09 47.80 28.66
C MET A 1 31.98 47.91 27.61
N SER A 2 32.31 48.15 26.34
CA SER A 2 31.34 48.31 25.24
C SER A 2 31.47 47.25 24.14
N ASP A 3 32.53 46.43 24.15
CA ASP A 3 32.82 45.51 23.04
C ASP A 3 32.38 44.07 23.30
N LEU A 4 31.84 43.79 24.51
CA LEU A 4 31.30 42.47 24.88
C LEU A 4 29.79 42.33 24.61
N TRP A 5 29.09 43.43 24.33
CA TRP A 5 27.64 43.43 24.05
C TRP A 5 27.29 43.47 22.56
N LEU A 6 28.21 43.88 21.68
CA LEU A 6 27.96 43.88 20.22
C LEU A 6 28.20 42.52 19.54
N ASN A 7 28.83 41.56 20.21
CA ASN A 7 29.06 40.20 19.66
C ASN A 7 27.93 39.20 19.99
N MET A 8 26.85 39.62 20.66
CA MET A 8 25.71 38.74 21.02
C MET A 8 24.58 38.71 19.97
N LEU A 9 24.68 39.43 18.85
CA LEU A 9 23.57 39.63 17.91
C LEU A 9 23.79 39.11 16.48
N HIS A 10 24.78 38.25 16.25
CA HIS A 10 24.85 37.44 15.02
C HIS A 10 25.18 35.98 15.40
N MET A 11 24.26 35.30 16.08
CA MET A 11 24.27 33.83 16.02
C MET A 11 23.95 33.47 14.58
N LYS A 12 24.99 33.23 13.76
CA LYS A 12 24.80 32.53 12.49
C LYS A 12 24.11 31.22 12.83
N HIS A 13 22.90 31.01 12.32
CA HIS A 13 22.20 29.75 12.46
C HIS A 13 23.08 28.65 11.87
N ILE A 14 23.63 27.78 12.72
CA ILE A 14 24.48 26.68 12.27
C ILE A 14 23.55 25.52 11.95
N TRP A 15 23.42 25.23 10.67
CA TRP A 15 22.70 24.06 10.19
C TRP A 15 23.65 22.90 9.99
N THR A 16 23.25 21.73 10.48
CA THR A 16 24.06 20.51 10.43
C THR A 16 23.27 19.33 9.89
N ALA A 17 23.97 18.43 9.19
CA ALA A 17 23.45 17.13 8.79
C ALA A 17 24.26 16.02 9.47
N SER A 18 23.57 14.97 9.90
CA SER A 18 24.15 13.73 10.41
C SER A 18 23.36 12.53 9.89
N TYR A 19 24.01 11.38 9.76
CA TYR A 19 23.43 10.20 9.12
C TYR A 19 23.22 9.07 10.13
N CYS A 20 22.12 8.34 10.00
CA CYS A 20 21.76 7.28 10.93
C CYS A 20 20.84 6.23 10.29
N GLU A 21 20.49 5.18 11.02
CA GLU A 21 19.47 4.19 10.62
C GLU A 21 18.05 4.73 10.75
N GLY A 22 17.85 5.74 11.60
CA GLY A 22 16.55 6.36 11.81
C GLY A 22 16.48 7.20 13.07
N TRP A 23 15.28 7.69 13.36
CA TRP A 23 14.98 8.49 14.54
C TRP A 23 14.10 7.71 15.52
N ASN A 24 14.50 7.65 16.79
CA ASN A 24 13.65 7.13 17.86
C ASN A 24 12.86 8.30 18.47
N GLY A 25 11.59 8.43 18.07
CA GLY A 25 10.68 9.48 18.54
C GLY A 25 10.60 9.56 20.07
N PRO A 26 10.19 8.49 20.77
CA PRO A 26 10.11 8.48 22.23
C PRO A 26 11.41 8.83 22.96
N ALA A 27 12.56 8.42 22.43
CA ALA A 27 13.87 8.72 23.03
C ALA A 27 14.42 10.10 22.62
N GLY A 28 13.85 10.74 21.59
CA GLY A 28 14.32 12.00 21.02
C GLY A 28 15.76 11.94 20.51
N LYS A 29 16.17 10.80 19.93
CA LYS A 29 17.57 10.54 19.54
C LYS A 29 17.68 9.74 18.23
N PRO A 30 18.76 9.94 17.46
CA PRO A 30 19.07 9.07 16.33
C PRO A 30 19.47 7.67 16.80
N VAL A 31 19.21 6.67 15.96
CA VAL A 31 19.59 5.26 16.17
C VAL A 31 20.59 4.86 15.09
N GLY A 32 21.67 4.18 15.47
CA GLY A 32 22.62 3.64 14.49
C GLY A 32 23.33 4.70 13.68
N SER A 33 24.24 5.48 14.29
CA SER A 33 24.97 6.52 13.57
C SER A 33 25.78 5.94 12.42
N LEU A 34 25.71 6.58 11.26
CA LEU A 34 26.46 6.22 10.05
C LEU A 34 27.51 7.30 9.77
N SER A 35 28.68 6.87 9.31
CA SER A 35 29.61 7.79 8.68
C SER A 35 29.02 8.36 7.38
N GLN A 36 29.53 9.51 6.96
CA GLN A 36 29.11 10.11 5.68
C GLN A 36 29.38 9.17 4.50
N GLU A 37 30.47 8.41 4.54
CA GLU A 37 30.84 7.46 3.48
C GLU A 37 29.87 6.28 3.42
N GLU A 38 29.51 5.70 4.58
CA GLU A 38 28.52 4.62 4.64
C GLU A 38 27.15 5.08 4.16
N ALA A 39 26.73 6.29 4.56
CA ALA A 39 25.46 6.87 4.11
C ALA A 39 25.47 7.15 2.60
N ARG A 40 26.59 7.64 2.05
CA ARG A 40 26.76 7.85 0.61
C ARG A 40 26.67 6.53 -0.16
N GLN A 41 27.38 5.50 0.30
CA GLN A 41 27.33 4.19 -0.33
C GLN A 41 25.90 3.63 -0.34
N ARG A 42 25.15 3.80 0.77
CA ARG A 42 23.74 3.41 0.82
C ARG A 42 22.87 4.21 -0.14
N ASP A 43 23.09 5.52 -0.26
CA ASP A 43 22.38 6.37 -1.21
C ASP A 43 22.59 5.88 -2.65
N GLU A 44 23.84 5.60 -3.03
CA GLU A 44 24.20 5.08 -4.35
C GLU A 44 23.61 3.69 -4.61
N ASP A 45 23.62 2.81 -3.60
CA ASP A 45 23.01 1.47 -3.68
C ASP A 45 21.48 1.49 -3.58
N GLY A 46 20.88 2.64 -3.27
CA GLY A 46 19.46 2.85 -3.01
C GLY A 46 18.94 2.15 -1.75
N LEU A 47 19.82 1.85 -0.79
CA LEU A 47 19.50 1.19 0.46
C LEU A 47 18.94 2.18 1.49
N PRO A 48 18.16 1.73 2.50
CA PRO A 48 17.54 2.64 3.43
C PRO A 48 18.54 3.27 4.43
N TYR A 49 18.37 4.56 4.70
CA TYR A 49 19.09 5.33 5.73
C TYR A 49 18.34 6.65 6.04
N SER A 50 18.72 7.32 7.12
CA SER A 50 18.14 8.61 7.48
C SER A 50 19.15 9.73 7.59
N VAL A 51 18.68 10.96 7.34
CA VAL A 51 19.43 12.21 7.51
C VAL A 51 18.74 13.04 8.58
N LEU A 52 19.43 13.26 9.71
CA LEU A 52 19.00 14.19 10.73
C LEU A 52 19.57 15.57 10.42
N ILE A 53 18.68 16.55 10.25
CA ILE A 53 19.03 17.95 10.03
C ILE A 53 18.68 18.76 11.27
N ALA A 54 19.68 19.43 11.83
CA ALA A 54 19.57 20.19 13.07
C ALA A 54 20.04 21.62 12.90
N GLU A 55 19.36 22.54 13.57
CA GLU A 55 19.69 23.96 13.66
C GLU A 55 20.14 24.28 15.07
N ASN A 56 21.38 24.76 15.22
CA ASN A 56 22.01 25.01 16.52
C ASN A 56 21.91 23.80 17.47
N GLY A 57 22.06 22.59 16.91
CA GLY A 57 21.97 21.32 17.64
C GLY A 57 20.56 20.83 17.96
N ARG A 58 19.51 21.59 17.59
CA ARG A 58 18.11 21.17 17.77
C ARG A 58 17.60 20.47 16.51
N PRO A 59 16.97 19.29 16.61
CA PRO A 59 16.39 18.61 15.46
C PRO A 59 15.33 19.49 14.81
N ARG A 60 15.44 19.69 13.49
CA ARG A 60 14.43 20.42 12.69
C ARG A 60 13.75 19.48 11.72
N PHE A 61 14.52 18.57 11.11
CA PHE A 61 14.00 17.59 10.18
C PHE A 61 14.69 16.24 10.31
N VAL A 62 13.97 15.18 9.97
CA VAL A 62 14.53 13.86 9.67
C VAL A 62 14.06 13.47 8.28
N LEU A 63 14.99 13.07 7.42
CA LEU A 63 14.71 12.49 6.11
C LEU A 63 14.92 10.98 6.21
N ASP A 64 13.92 10.19 5.85
CA ASP A 64 13.99 8.74 5.73
C ASP A 64 14.02 8.38 4.25
N ILE A 65 15.07 7.73 3.75
CA ILE A 65 15.37 7.62 2.32
C ILE A 65 15.57 6.16 1.95
N ALA A 66 14.89 5.68 0.90
CA ALA A 66 15.09 4.36 0.32
C ALA A 66 14.82 4.37 -1.19
N TRP A 67 15.86 4.61 -1.99
CA TRP A 67 15.69 4.84 -3.43
C TRP A 67 15.30 3.60 -4.23
N ARG A 68 15.61 2.39 -3.76
CA ARG A 68 15.08 1.16 -4.39
C ARG A 68 13.56 1.10 -4.38
N GLN A 69 12.92 1.73 -3.39
CA GLN A 69 11.46 1.84 -3.26
C GLN A 69 10.94 3.18 -3.78
N ASN A 70 11.78 4.00 -4.41
CA ASN A 70 11.45 5.38 -4.81
C ASN A 70 10.95 6.25 -3.65
N TYR A 71 11.39 5.98 -2.43
CA TYR A 71 10.79 6.53 -1.22
C TYR A 71 11.67 7.60 -0.57
N LEU A 72 11.03 8.71 -0.18
CA LEU A 72 11.57 9.62 0.82
C LEU A 72 10.44 10.08 1.74
N ALA A 73 10.64 10.09 3.06
CA ALA A 73 9.80 10.83 3.99
C ALA A 73 10.57 11.96 4.69
N ARG A 74 9.94 13.11 4.83
CA ARG A 74 10.43 14.25 5.60
C ARG A 74 9.56 14.45 6.82
N TRP A 75 10.14 14.20 7.99
CA TRP A 75 9.61 14.61 9.27
C TRP A 75 10.06 16.03 9.59
N ALA A 76 9.14 16.87 10.09
CA ALA A 76 9.44 18.19 10.62
C ALA A 76 9.11 18.26 12.11
N PHE A 77 9.98 18.92 12.88
CA PHE A 77 9.83 19.08 14.32
C PHE A 77 9.34 20.48 14.70
N ASP A 78 8.42 20.55 15.67
CA ASP A 78 7.99 21.82 16.27
C ASP A 78 9.05 22.39 17.24
N GLY A 79 8.71 23.51 17.90
CA GLY A 79 9.60 24.17 18.86
C GLY A 79 9.87 23.37 20.14
N GLU A 80 9.05 22.36 20.43
CA GLU A 80 9.20 21.43 21.56
C GLU A 80 9.89 20.11 21.14
N ALA A 81 10.41 20.03 19.91
CA ALA A 81 11.02 18.85 19.31
C ALA A 81 10.07 17.65 19.17
N ARG A 82 8.78 17.90 18.92
CA ARG A 82 7.77 16.88 18.60
C ARG A 82 7.60 16.80 17.08
N ARG A 83 7.29 15.61 16.55
CA ARG A 83 7.03 15.40 15.12
C ARG A 83 5.70 16.05 14.74
N ALA A 84 5.79 17.20 14.09
CA ALA A 84 4.67 18.09 13.77
C ALA A 84 4.07 17.82 12.39
N SER A 85 4.89 17.39 11.43
CA SER A 85 4.41 16.93 10.13
C SER A 85 5.30 15.87 9.51
N ARG A 86 4.72 15.08 8.60
CA ARG A 86 5.36 14.05 7.79
C ARG A 86 4.90 14.22 6.35
N ALA A 87 5.81 14.61 5.48
CA ALA A 87 5.58 14.61 4.03
C ALA A 87 6.25 13.36 3.43
N VAL A 88 5.51 12.56 2.67
CA VAL A 88 6.02 11.39 1.97
C VAL A 88 6.06 11.70 0.47
N PHE A 89 7.21 11.43 -0.11
CA PHE A 89 7.54 11.70 -1.48
C PHE A 89 7.82 10.40 -2.24
N LEU A 90 7.30 10.36 -3.45
CA LEU A 90 7.63 9.34 -4.44
C LEU A 90 8.63 9.92 -5.45
N ARG A 91 9.75 9.24 -5.65
CA ARG A 91 10.73 9.58 -6.68
C ARG A 91 10.23 9.15 -8.06
N LEU A 92 10.17 10.10 -8.97
CA LEU A 92 9.79 9.90 -10.36
C LEU A 92 11.01 9.52 -11.21
N GLU A 93 10.78 9.02 -12.43
CA GLU A 93 11.85 8.58 -13.35
C GLU A 93 12.86 9.69 -13.68
N ASP A 94 12.40 10.94 -13.75
CA ASP A 94 13.25 12.10 -14.00
C ASP A 94 14.00 12.60 -12.74
N GLY A 95 13.86 11.90 -11.62
CA GLY A 95 14.47 12.21 -10.34
C GLY A 95 13.71 13.23 -9.49
N LYS A 96 12.65 13.86 -10.01
CA LYS A 96 11.79 14.76 -9.22
C LYS A 96 11.02 13.97 -8.16
N LEU A 97 10.49 14.69 -7.18
CA LEU A 97 9.75 14.14 -6.06
C LEU A 97 8.29 14.57 -6.10
N PHE A 98 7.37 13.61 -6.12
CA PHE A 98 5.93 13.87 -5.99
C PHE A 98 5.52 13.74 -4.52
N GLU A 99 4.96 14.80 -3.91
CA GLU A 99 4.44 14.75 -2.53
C GLU A 99 3.11 13.98 -2.46
N ARG A 100 3.19 12.64 -2.43
CA ARG A 100 2.01 11.79 -2.40
C ARG A 100 1.19 11.91 -1.12
N LYS A 101 1.82 12.24 0.02
CA LYS A 101 1.13 12.26 1.31
C LYS A 101 1.70 13.32 2.24
N LEU A 102 0.83 14.03 2.95
CA LEU A 102 1.21 14.97 4.00
C LEU A 102 0.32 14.75 5.23
N THR A 103 0.91 14.35 6.35
CA THR A 103 0.24 14.29 7.64
C THR A 103 0.74 15.43 8.54
N GLU A 104 -0.18 16.16 9.17
CA GLU A 104 0.09 17.27 10.07
C GLU A 104 -0.61 17.05 11.42
N TRP A 105 0.14 17.17 12.52
CA TRP A 105 -0.34 16.99 13.88
C TRP A 105 -0.49 18.34 14.59
N GLN A 106 -1.60 18.50 15.31
CA GLN A 106 -1.95 19.73 16.00
C GLN A 106 -1.84 19.52 17.52
N TYR A 107 -0.63 19.68 18.04
CA TYR A 107 -0.36 19.53 19.47
C TYR A 107 -0.83 20.73 20.28
N GLU A 108 -1.32 20.46 21.49
CA GLU A 108 -1.43 21.42 22.58
C GLU A 108 -0.17 21.38 23.47
N SER A 109 -0.01 22.42 24.30
CA SER A 109 1.15 22.51 25.19
C SER A 109 1.14 21.38 26.22
N GLY A 110 2.30 20.74 26.41
CA GLY A 110 2.47 19.63 27.35
C GLY A 110 2.04 18.25 26.82
N GLU A 111 1.51 18.17 25.58
CA GLU A 111 1.28 16.87 24.93
C GLU A 111 2.59 16.26 24.46
N ALA A 112 2.77 14.96 24.70
CA ALA A 112 3.93 14.20 24.26
C ALA A 112 3.86 13.89 22.75
N ASP A 113 5.02 13.86 22.09
CA ASP A 113 5.16 13.36 20.72
C ASP A 113 4.52 11.97 20.58
N GLY A 114 3.79 11.73 19.49
CA GLY A 114 3.19 10.42 19.26
C GLY A 114 1.88 10.13 19.97
N SER A 115 1.33 11.10 20.72
CA SER A 115 0.08 10.90 21.44
C SER A 115 -1.08 10.55 20.49
N PRO A 116 -1.73 9.37 20.60
CA PRO A 116 -2.72 8.92 19.61
C PRO A 116 -3.94 9.83 19.44
N LYS A 117 -4.28 10.59 20.49
CA LYS A 117 -5.42 11.52 20.56
C LYS A 117 -5.15 12.88 19.93
N VAL A 118 -3.90 13.17 19.55
CA VAL A 118 -3.54 14.45 18.93
C VAL A 118 -4.30 14.57 17.61
N PRO A 119 -5.07 15.66 17.43
CA PRO A 119 -5.76 15.92 16.18
C PRO A 119 -4.76 15.95 15.03
N ARG A 120 -5.17 15.41 13.89
CA ARG A 120 -4.35 15.40 12.69
C ARG A 120 -5.17 15.51 11.42
N GLN A 121 -4.50 16.01 10.40
CA GLN A 121 -5.00 16.02 9.04
C GLN A 121 -4.01 15.27 8.15
N THR A 122 -4.51 14.39 7.28
CA THR A 122 -3.71 13.69 6.29
C THR A 122 -4.25 14.02 4.90
N LEU A 123 -3.39 14.52 4.03
CA LEU A 123 -3.67 14.70 2.61
C LEU A 123 -3.01 13.54 1.87
N ASP A 124 -3.78 12.78 1.12
CA ASP A 124 -3.33 11.67 0.27
C ASP A 124 -3.61 12.02 -1.19
N ARG A 125 -2.63 11.85 -2.07
CA ARG A 125 -2.61 12.42 -3.42
C ARG A 125 -2.30 11.35 -4.47
N GLY A 126 -3.20 11.23 -5.44
CA GLY A 126 -3.05 10.36 -6.60
C GLY A 126 -2.41 11.06 -7.80
N PHE A 127 -1.97 10.25 -8.77
CA PHE A 127 -1.48 10.74 -10.07
C PHE A 127 -2.59 11.34 -10.95
N ASP A 128 -3.85 11.02 -10.64
CA ASP A 128 -5.04 11.57 -11.28
C ASP A 128 -5.36 13.01 -10.84
N GLY A 129 -4.54 13.60 -9.95
CA GLY A 129 -4.75 14.92 -9.36
C GLY A 129 -5.78 14.94 -8.24
N ARG A 130 -6.34 13.78 -7.84
CA ARG A 130 -7.23 13.69 -6.68
C ARG A 130 -6.42 13.80 -5.40
N THR A 131 -6.85 14.69 -4.52
CA THR A 131 -6.38 14.77 -3.14
C THR A 131 -7.52 14.43 -2.19
N THR A 132 -7.36 13.37 -1.41
CA THR A 132 -8.28 12.99 -0.34
C THR A 132 -7.74 13.46 1.00
N ILE A 133 -8.57 14.15 1.76
CA ILE A 133 -8.20 14.83 2.99
C ILE A 133 -8.91 14.13 4.13
N TYR A 134 -8.14 13.48 5.00
CA TYR A 134 -8.61 12.80 6.20
C TYR A 134 -8.43 13.71 7.41
N HIS A 135 -9.43 13.77 8.27
CA HIS A 135 -9.38 14.51 9.52
C HIS A 135 -9.60 13.54 10.68
N ARG A 136 -8.78 13.66 11.73
CA ARG A 136 -9.02 13.02 13.03
C ARG A 136 -9.11 14.10 14.09
N HIS A 137 -10.24 14.17 14.77
CA HIS A 137 -10.51 15.13 15.82
C HIS A 137 -10.13 14.57 17.20
N ARG A 138 -9.95 15.47 18.16
CA ARG A 138 -9.60 15.13 19.56
C ARG A 138 -10.65 14.22 20.23
N SER A 139 -11.91 14.34 19.82
CA SER A 139 -13.03 13.48 20.24
C SER A 139 -12.87 12.01 19.81
N GLY A 140 -11.95 11.73 18.89
CA GLY A 140 -11.80 10.43 18.24
C GLY A 140 -12.62 10.30 16.95
N SER A 141 -13.51 11.25 16.64
CA SER A 141 -14.25 11.24 15.38
C SER A 141 -13.31 11.48 14.20
N SER A 142 -13.56 10.77 13.11
CA SER A 142 -12.84 10.92 11.84
C SER A 142 -13.79 11.16 10.68
N GLY A 143 -13.27 11.75 9.61
CA GLY A 143 -13.99 11.95 8.36
C GLY A 143 -13.02 12.24 7.22
N HIS A 144 -13.52 12.28 6.00
CA HIS A 144 -12.70 12.65 4.85
C HIS A 144 -13.49 13.47 3.83
N THR A 145 -12.75 14.23 3.01
CA THR A 145 -13.26 14.95 1.83
C THR A 145 -12.32 14.73 0.66
N SER A 146 -12.70 15.07 -0.56
CA SER A 146 -11.81 14.99 -1.73
C SER A 146 -11.93 16.23 -2.61
N LYS A 147 -10.84 16.60 -3.26
CA LYS A 147 -10.77 17.67 -4.27
C LYS A 147 -9.85 17.26 -5.42
N ILE A 148 -10.06 17.89 -6.58
CA ILE A 148 -9.15 17.77 -7.73
C ILE A 148 -8.21 18.97 -7.75
N GLU A 149 -6.95 18.69 -7.96
CA GLU A 149 -5.85 19.64 -7.86
C GLU A 149 -4.81 19.39 -8.97
N PRO A 150 -4.16 20.43 -9.52
CA PRO A 150 -3.14 20.25 -10.55
C PRO A 150 -1.98 19.41 -10.01
N PHE A 151 -1.69 18.27 -10.64
CA PHE A 151 -0.63 17.35 -10.23
C PHE A 151 0.73 18.06 -10.07
N GLU A 152 1.06 18.97 -10.99
CA GLU A 152 2.34 19.68 -11.07
C GLU A 152 2.64 20.52 -9.83
N GLN A 153 1.62 20.94 -9.08
CA GLN A 153 1.81 21.76 -7.87
C GLN A 153 2.46 20.99 -6.72
N PHE A 154 2.42 19.66 -6.78
CA PHE A 154 2.99 18.76 -5.77
C PHE A 154 4.31 18.13 -6.22
N ILE A 155 4.90 18.65 -7.30
CA ILE A 155 6.18 18.20 -7.83
C ILE A 155 7.30 19.08 -7.30
N HIS A 156 8.22 18.46 -6.60
CA HIS A 156 9.39 19.07 -6.01
C HIS A 156 10.64 18.74 -6.81
N PRO A 157 11.67 19.61 -6.78
CA PRO A 157 12.96 19.33 -7.39
C PRO A 157 13.58 18.03 -6.86
N ALA A 158 14.45 17.43 -7.67
CA ALA A 158 15.28 16.33 -7.24
C ALA A 158 16.16 16.73 -6.03
N VAL A 159 16.46 15.74 -5.20
CA VAL A 159 17.35 15.86 -4.05
C VAL A 159 18.60 15.03 -4.34
N SER A 160 19.75 15.47 -3.82
CA SER A 160 21.01 14.72 -3.95
C SER A 160 21.71 14.68 -2.60
N PHE A 161 22.61 13.71 -2.44
CA PHE A 161 23.38 13.54 -1.21
C PHE A 161 24.14 14.80 -0.75
N GLU A 162 24.56 15.64 -1.71
CA GLU A 162 25.26 16.90 -1.43
C GLU A 162 24.34 18.08 -1.15
N ASN A 163 23.05 17.97 -1.47
CA ASN A 163 22.12 19.08 -1.42
C ASN A 163 20.74 18.64 -0.95
N TRP A 164 20.62 18.44 0.37
CA TRP A 164 19.34 18.19 1.04
C TRP A 164 18.43 19.42 1.08
N GLY A 165 18.97 20.62 0.86
CA GLY A 165 18.24 21.89 0.99
C GLY A 165 17.01 22.01 0.10
N SER A 166 17.01 21.35 -1.06
CA SER A 166 15.95 21.46 -2.06
C SER A 166 14.59 20.95 -1.59
N ILE A 167 14.54 20.07 -0.58
CA ILE A 167 13.28 19.51 -0.07
C ILE A 167 12.53 20.42 0.91
N PHE A 168 13.14 21.55 1.30
CA PHE A 168 12.57 22.47 2.29
C PHE A 168 11.85 23.68 1.66
N GLY A 169 11.50 23.59 0.36
CA GLY A 169 10.56 24.52 -0.25
C GLY A 169 11.14 25.86 -0.69
N GLY A 170 12.41 25.88 -1.11
CA GLY A 170 13.00 27.07 -1.74
C GLY A 170 13.45 28.17 -0.75
N GLU A 171 13.49 27.89 0.55
CA GLU A 171 14.40 28.63 1.42
C GLU A 171 15.84 28.24 1.03
N ASP A 172 16.68 29.23 0.73
CA ASP A 172 18.13 29.05 0.66
C ASP A 172 18.61 28.64 2.06
N LEU A 173 18.46 27.36 2.40
CA LEU A 173 19.14 26.83 3.57
C LEU A 173 20.63 27.05 3.33
N PRO A 174 21.35 27.70 4.27
CA PRO A 174 22.78 27.84 4.15
C PRO A 174 23.42 26.46 4.04
N ALA A 175 24.56 26.36 3.35
CA ALA A 175 25.30 25.11 3.16
C ALA A 175 25.37 24.31 4.48
N LEU A 176 24.82 23.10 4.47
CA LEU A 176 24.75 22.25 5.66
C LEU A 176 26.17 21.81 6.03
N ALA A 177 26.62 22.12 7.24
CA ALA A 177 27.85 21.56 7.76
C ALA A 177 27.60 20.08 8.11
N VAL A 178 28.39 19.16 7.54
CA VAL A 178 28.27 17.75 7.92
C VAL A 178 28.91 17.57 9.29
N THR A 179 28.13 17.09 10.27
CA THR A 179 28.65 16.79 11.60
C THR A 179 29.41 15.45 11.52
N PRO A 180 30.73 15.43 11.78
CA PRO A 180 31.48 14.19 11.79
C PRO A 180 30.98 13.28 12.93
N VAL A 181 30.99 11.97 12.69
CA VAL A 181 30.64 10.97 13.71
C VAL A 181 31.71 10.99 14.80
N THR A 182 31.39 11.57 15.97
CA THR A 182 32.31 11.62 17.12
C THR A 182 32.20 10.38 18.01
N GLU A 183 31.05 9.71 18.01
CA GLU A 183 30.80 8.44 18.71
C GLU A 183 30.00 7.51 17.78
N SER A 184 30.53 6.31 17.50
CA SER A 184 29.76 5.28 16.80
C SER A 184 28.70 4.74 17.76
N LEU A 185 27.42 4.90 17.41
CA LEU A 185 26.33 4.16 18.05
C LEU A 185 26.11 2.90 17.20
N PRO A 186 26.66 1.73 17.60
CA PRO A 186 26.54 0.53 16.78
C PRO A 186 25.06 0.14 16.64
N PHE A 187 24.58 0.05 15.42
CA PHE A 187 23.35 -0.66 15.10
C PHE A 187 23.70 -2.06 14.65
N ASN A 188 23.11 -3.07 15.29
CA ASN A 188 23.25 -4.43 14.83
C ASN A 188 22.30 -4.61 13.64
N PRO A 189 22.77 -5.06 12.45
CA PRO A 189 21.89 -5.32 11.31
C PRO A 189 20.76 -6.32 11.59
N GLY A 190 20.87 -7.14 12.65
CA GLY A 190 19.79 -8.01 13.13
C GLY A 190 18.73 -7.33 13.99
N ASP A 191 18.95 -6.07 14.40
CA ASP A 191 17.95 -5.27 15.12
C ASP A 191 16.91 -4.72 14.12
N ARG A 192 15.68 -4.52 14.61
CA ARG A 192 14.64 -3.85 13.81
C ARG A 192 15.00 -2.38 13.63
N ARG A 193 15.01 -1.90 12.38
CA ARG A 193 15.21 -0.47 12.08
C ARG A 193 14.09 0.37 12.70
N PRO A 194 14.34 1.65 13.01
CA PRO A 194 13.29 2.54 13.51
C PRO A 194 12.13 2.73 12.51
N TRP A 195 12.39 2.52 11.22
CA TRP A 195 11.42 2.58 10.14
C TRP A 195 11.86 1.65 9.01
N ASP A 196 10.90 1.26 8.17
CA ASP A 196 11.12 0.54 6.92
C ASP A 196 10.36 1.28 5.81
N PRO A 197 10.86 1.29 4.55
CA PRO A 197 10.10 1.84 3.44
C PRO A 197 8.84 1.01 3.21
N PRO A 198 7.75 1.62 2.70
CA PRO A 198 6.52 0.89 2.45
C PRO A 198 6.77 -0.20 1.40
N VAL A 199 6.30 -1.41 1.68
CA VAL A 199 6.27 -2.50 0.73
C VAL A 199 4.81 -2.90 0.54
N PRO A 200 4.29 -2.96 -0.70
CA PRO A 200 2.95 -3.46 -0.94
C PRO A 200 2.75 -4.84 -0.32
N TYR A 201 1.49 -5.17 -0.03
CA TYR A 201 1.12 -6.48 0.47
C TYR A 201 1.71 -7.60 -0.41
N SER A 202 2.13 -8.69 0.23
CA SER A 202 2.60 -9.89 -0.46
C SER A 202 1.91 -11.11 0.12
N SER A 203 1.55 -12.04 -0.76
CA SER A 203 0.99 -13.34 -0.41
C SER A 203 2.08 -14.41 -0.60
N PRO A 204 2.91 -14.70 0.41
CA PRO A 204 4.03 -15.66 0.28
C PRO A 204 3.58 -17.11 0.08
N TYR A 205 2.27 -17.37 0.15
CA TYR A 205 1.66 -18.69 0.05
C TYR A 205 1.04 -18.99 -1.33
N LEU A 206 1.07 -18.04 -2.30
CA LEU A 206 0.42 -18.24 -3.60
C LEU A 206 0.94 -19.48 -4.34
N ASP A 207 2.26 -19.71 -4.35
CA ASP A 207 2.86 -20.89 -4.98
C ASP A 207 2.36 -22.20 -4.36
N ALA A 208 2.17 -22.22 -3.04
CA ALA A 208 1.60 -23.37 -2.36
C ALA A 208 0.13 -23.57 -2.74
N LEU A 209 -0.66 -22.49 -2.84
CA LEU A 209 -2.05 -22.57 -3.29
C LEU A 209 -2.19 -23.15 -4.71
N MET A 210 -1.17 -22.99 -5.57
CA MET A 210 -1.17 -23.58 -6.92
C MET A 210 -0.88 -25.09 -6.95
N THR A 211 -0.50 -25.68 -5.83
CA THR A 211 -0.11 -27.10 -5.76
C THR A 211 -1.14 -27.90 -4.97
N GLN A 212 -1.93 -28.73 -5.65
CA GLN A 212 -2.90 -29.61 -4.98
C GLN A 212 -2.20 -30.54 -3.96
N GLY A 213 -2.78 -30.65 -2.77
CA GLY A 213 -2.24 -31.45 -1.66
C GLY A 213 -1.06 -30.81 -0.93
N SER A 214 -0.64 -29.60 -1.33
CA SER A 214 0.35 -28.84 -0.56
C SER A 214 -0.20 -28.40 0.79
N THR A 215 0.67 -27.85 1.63
CA THR A 215 0.28 -27.29 2.93
C THR A 215 0.64 -25.81 2.99
N VAL A 216 -0.32 -25.00 3.41
CA VAL A 216 -0.12 -23.61 3.82
C VAL A 216 -0.27 -23.50 5.33
N VAL A 217 0.33 -22.48 5.95
CA VAL A 217 0.24 -22.25 7.39
C VAL A 217 -0.52 -20.96 7.64
N HIS A 218 -1.60 -21.04 8.43
CA HIS A 218 -2.37 -19.87 8.81
C HIS A 218 -1.49 -18.91 9.64
N LYS A 219 -1.44 -17.64 9.24
CA LYS A 219 -0.52 -16.66 9.82
C LYS A 219 -0.64 -16.49 11.34
N ASP A 220 -1.86 -16.44 11.87
CA ASP A 220 -2.03 -16.16 13.30
C ASP A 220 -2.08 -17.43 14.16
N SER A 221 -2.95 -18.38 13.83
CA SER A 221 -3.09 -19.65 14.57
C SER A 221 -1.92 -20.63 14.38
N GLN A 222 -1.05 -20.40 13.39
CA GLN A 222 0.05 -21.32 13.01
C GLN A 222 -0.44 -22.73 12.63
N GLN A 223 -1.72 -22.89 12.34
CA GLN A 223 -2.29 -24.17 11.96
C GLN A 223 -1.95 -24.51 10.49
N PRO A 224 -1.49 -25.74 10.22
CA PRO A 224 -1.32 -26.21 8.84
C PRO A 224 -2.68 -26.49 8.21
N MET A 225 -2.82 -26.14 6.94
CA MET A 225 -4.04 -26.34 6.15
C MET A 225 -3.67 -26.94 4.80
N VAL A 226 -4.37 -28.00 4.40
CA VAL A 226 -4.08 -28.73 3.16
C VAL A 226 -4.86 -28.11 2.00
N VAL A 227 -4.19 -27.83 0.90
CA VAL A 227 -4.78 -27.23 -0.29
C VAL A 227 -5.48 -28.31 -1.14
N ASP A 228 -6.70 -28.03 -1.57
CA ASP A 228 -7.45 -28.84 -2.53
C ASP A 228 -8.04 -27.96 -3.64
N HIS A 229 -8.17 -28.52 -4.84
CA HIS A 229 -8.60 -27.79 -6.03
C HIS A 229 -9.91 -28.35 -6.53
N VAL A 230 -10.94 -27.50 -6.63
CA VAL A 230 -12.27 -27.89 -7.08
C VAL A 230 -12.63 -27.07 -8.32
N PRO A 231 -12.66 -27.66 -9.53
CA PRO A 231 -13.19 -26.97 -10.70
C PRO A 231 -14.69 -26.67 -10.51
N VAL A 232 -15.09 -25.42 -10.66
CA VAL A 232 -16.46 -24.96 -10.34
C VAL A 232 -17.21 -24.39 -11.54
N ALA A 233 -16.52 -23.82 -12.52
CA ALA A 233 -17.14 -23.26 -13.71
C ALA A 233 -16.20 -23.22 -14.93
N THR A 234 -16.75 -22.90 -16.09
CA THR A 234 -16.01 -22.47 -17.28
C THR A 234 -16.72 -21.26 -17.84
N LEU A 235 -16.00 -20.14 -17.98
CA LEU A 235 -16.54 -18.84 -18.35
C LEU A 235 -16.05 -18.42 -19.74
N ASN A 236 -16.87 -17.66 -20.46
CA ASN A 236 -16.56 -17.15 -21.79
C ASN A 236 -16.01 -15.73 -21.72
N PHE A 237 -14.84 -15.53 -22.34
CA PHE A 237 -14.15 -14.26 -22.46
C PHE A 237 -14.02 -13.85 -23.93
N PRO A 238 -15.07 -13.30 -24.55
CA PRO A 238 -15.04 -12.91 -25.96
C PRO A 238 -14.12 -11.72 -26.25
N THR A 239 -13.84 -10.85 -25.26
CA THR A 239 -12.88 -9.75 -25.42
C THR A 239 -11.52 -10.12 -24.84
N GLY A 240 -11.50 -10.98 -23.82
CA GLY A 240 -10.29 -11.32 -23.08
C GLY A 240 -9.91 -10.30 -22.02
N ASN A 241 -10.73 -9.26 -21.83
CA ASN A 241 -10.55 -8.28 -20.76
C ASN A 241 -11.19 -8.82 -19.49
N VAL A 242 -10.38 -9.06 -18.47
CA VAL A 242 -10.83 -9.68 -17.21
C VAL A 242 -11.26 -8.60 -16.23
N VAL A 243 -12.43 -8.79 -15.64
CA VAL A 243 -12.96 -7.98 -14.55
C VAL A 243 -13.13 -8.87 -13.32
N ALA A 244 -12.68 -8.39 -12.16
CA ALA A 244 -13.08 -8.93 -10.87
C ALA A 244 -13.89 -7.89 -10.11
N CYS A 245 -15.11 -8.24 -9.70
CA CYS A 245 -15.97 -7.31 -8.98
C CYS A 245 -17.05 -8.02 -8.16
N ASP A 246 -17.67 -7.29 -7.25
CA ASP A 246 -18.94 -7.68 -6.68
C ASP A 246 -20.03 -7.66 -7.77
N PRO A 247 -20.66 -8.81 -8.08
CA PRO A 247 -21.66 -8.91 -9.15
C PRO A 247 -22.98 -8.19 -8.81
N ASN A 248 -23.17 -7.75 -7.56
CA ASN A 248 -24.30 -6.90 -7.16
C ASN A 248 -24.00 -5.40 -7.33
N TRP A 249 -22.79 -5.02 -7.73
CA TRP A 249 -22.47 -3.64 -8.03
C TRP A 249 -22.95 -3.28 -9.44
N LEU A 250 -24.04 -2.53 -9.54
CA LEU A 250 -24.72 -2.24 -10.81
C LEU A 250 -24.09 -1.10 -11.63
N ASP A 251 -22.81 -0.84 -11.43
CA ASP A 251 -22.01 0.12 -12.18
C ASP A 251 -20.83 -0.62 -12.81
N PRO A 252 -20.53 -0.40 -14.11
CA PRO A 252 -19.37 -1.02 -14.75
C PRO A 252 -18.08 -0.69 -13.99
N LYS A 253 -17.26 -1.71 -13.76
CA LYS A 253 -15.91 -1.61 -13.22
C LYS A 253 -14.89 -1.61 -14.34
N GLU A 254 -13.71 -1.08 -14.06
CA GLU A 254 -12.61 -1.14 -15.00
C GLU A 254 -12.09 -2.58 -15.12
N ALA A 255 -11.76 -2.99 -16.33
CA ALA A 255 -11.02 -4.24 -16.53
C ALA A 255 -9.57 -4.08 -16.08
N PHE A 256 -8.94 -5.19 -15.71
CA PHE A 256 -7.50 -5.18 -15.45
C PHE A 256 -6.72 -4.77 -16.71
N MET A 257 -5.59 -4.10 -16.52
CA MET A 257 -4.73 -3.63 -17.60
C MET A 257 -4.11 -4.77 -18.44
N VAL A 258 -4.07 -5.99 -17.89
CA VAL A 258 -3.60 -7.18 -18.59
C VAL A 258 -4.81 -7.98 -19.10
N SER A 259 -4.87 -8.17 -20.41
CA SER A 259 -5.85 -9.03 -21.06
C SER A 259 -5.27 -10.39 -21.43
N VAL A 260 -6.17 -11.32 -21.78
CA VAL A 260 -5.87 -12.66 -22.27
C VAL A 260 -6.43 -12.86 -23.67
N PRO A 261 -6.02 -13.89 -24.43
CA PRO A 261 -6.68 -14.22 -25.69
C PRO A 261 -8.18 -14.48 -25.47
N PRO A 262 -9.06 -14.08 -26.40
CA PRO A 262 -10.45 -14.49 -26.34
C PRO A 262 -10.60 -16.01 -26.30
N GLY A 263 -11.48 -16.52 -25.43
CA GLY A 263 -11.61 -17.96 -25.22
C GLY A 263 -12.54 -18.32 -24.07
N SER A 264 -12.51 -19.59 -23.68
CA SER A 264 -13.25 -20.09 -22.51
C SER A 264 -12.26 -20.62 -21.49
N TYR A 265 -12.38 -20.18 -20.24
CA TYR A 265 -11.40 -20.43 -19.18
C TYR A 265 -12.07 -21.04 -17.96
N ARG A 266 -11.37 -21.97 -17.29
CA ARG A 266 -11.91 -22.66 -16.11
C ARG A 266 -11.76 -21.78 -14.87
N VAL A 267 -12.76 -21.83 -14.00
CA VAL A 267 -12.65 -21.30 -12.63
C VAL A 267 -12.44 -22.48 -11.69
N ILE A 268 -11.40 -22.40 -10.87
CA ILE A 268 -11.04 -23.39 -9.87
C ILE A 268 -11.10 -22.73 -8.49
N GLU A 269 -11.89 -23.31 -7.60
CA GLU A 269 -11.90 -22.94 -6.19
C GLU A 269 -10.71 -23.61 -5.49
N LEU A 270 -9.87 -22.81 -4.86
CA LEU A 270 -8.72 -23.27 -4.08
C LEU A 270 -9.14 -23.40 -2.62
N GLN A 271 -9.57 -24.59 -2.22
CA GLN A 271 -10.01 -24.87 -0.85
C GLN A 271 -8.82 -25.12 0.06
N ILE A 272 -8.96 -24.74 1.33
CA ILE A 272 -8.01 -25.10 2.39
C ILE A 272 -8.73 -25.92 3.44
N MET A 273 -8.28 -27.14 3.71
CA MET A 273 -8.84 -27.96 4.77
C MET A 273 -8.25 -27.56 6.12
N ARG A 274 -9.12 -27.24 7.09
CA ARG A 274 -8.74 -26.99 8.50
C ARG A 274 -9.72 -27.67 9.45
N MET A 275 -9.25 -27.99 10.65
CA MET A 275 -10.07 -28.54 11.72
C MET A 275 -10.48 -27.43 12.69
N LEU A 276 -11.79 -27.25 12.91
CA LEU A 276 -12.35 -26.31 13.88
C LEU A 276 -13.28 -27.05 14.82
N ASP A 277 -13.01 -26.99 16.13
CA ASP A 277 -13.84 -27.62 17.16
C ASP A 277 -14.16 -29.11 16.92
N GLY A 278 -13.26 -29.83 16.24
CA GLY A 278 -13.41 -31.24 15.88
C GLY A 278 -14.13 -31.50 14.55
N GLU A 279 -14.61 -30.46 13.88
CA GLU A 279 -15.26 -30.53 12.56
C GLU A 279 -14.30 -30.10 11.44
N GLU A 280 -14.43 -30.75 10.29
CA GLU A 280 -13.67 -30.40 9.10
C GLU A 280 -14.33 -29.21 8.39
N TYR A 281 -13.53 -28.18 8.10
CA TYR A 281 -13.97 -26.98 7.40
C TYR A 281 -13.10 -26.72 6.18
N ARG A 282 -13.72 -26.41 5.04
CA ARG A 282 -13.06 -26.22 3.73
C ARG A 282 -13.45 -24.90 3.08
N PRO A 283 -13.03 -23.75 3.62
CA PRO A 283 -13.27 -22.47 2.96
C PRO A 283 -12.39 -22.33 1.72
N ALA A 284 -12.86 -21.56 0.76
CA ALA A 284 -12.08 -21.15 -0.40
C ALA A 284 -11.02 -20.11 0.02
N ALA A 285 -9.75 -20.47 -0.02
CA ALA A 285 -8.64 -19.54 0.15
C ALA A 285 -8.50 -18.58 -1.04
N GLY A 286 -8.97 -18.99 -2.21
CA GLY A 286 -8.95 -18.17 -3.42
C GLY A 286 -9.72 -18.79 -4.56
N TYR A 287 -9.94 -17.98 -5.59
CA TYR A 287 -10.59 -18.39 -6.84
C TYR A 287 -9.64 -18.12 -8.01
N LEU A 288 -9.33 -19.16 -8.77
CA LEU A 288 -8.37 -19.15 -9.85
C LEU A 288 -9.10 -19.19 -11.20
N LEU A 289 -8.94 -18.15 -12.01
CA LEU A 289 -9.24 -18.19 -13.43
C LEU A 289 -8.02 -18.76 -14.17
N GLU A 290 -8.11 -20.01 -14.61
CA GLU A 290 -7.02 -20.73 -15.26
C GLU A 290 -6.97 -20.39 -16.76
N ILE A 291 -5.88 -19.71 -17.18
CA ILE A 291 -5.66 -19.26 -18.56
C ILE A 291 -4.82 -20.27 -19.34
N SER A 292 -3.82 -20.88 -18.69
CA SER A 292 -2.97 -21.90 -19.29
C SER A 292 -2.54 -22.93 -18.26
N GLY A 293 -2.23 -24.15 -18.70
CA GLY A 293 -1.67 -25.21 -17.85
C GLY A 293 -0.14 -25.14 -17.65
N GLU A 294 0.51 -24.08 -18.12
CA GLU A 294 1.95 -23.87 -17.89
C GLU A 294 2.22 -23.49 -16.43
N PRO A 295 3.38 -23.88 -15.86
CA PRO A 295 3.70 -23.54 -14.47
C PRO A 295 3.85 -22.04 -14.24
N THR A 296 3.15 -21.50 -13.23
CA THR A 296 3.39 -20.15 -12.71
C THR A 296 4.73 -20.11 -11.98
N VAL A 297 5.58 -19.13 -12.32
CA VAL A 297 6.90 -18.93 -11.68
C VAL A 297 7.10 -17.52 -11.11
N SER A 298 6.18 -16.60 -11.40
CA SER A 298 6.19 -15.24 -10.87
C SER A 298 4.77 -14.69 -10.75
N TRP A 299 4.59 -13.76 -9.82
CA TRP A 299 3.31 -13.14 -9.51
C TRP A 299 3.41 -11.61 -9.56
N GLU A 300 2.35 -10.96 -9.99
CA GLU A 300 2.15 -9.52 -9.89
C GLU A 300 0.67 -9.21 -9.56
N PHE A 301 0.39 -7.99 -9.10
CA PHE A 301 -1.00 -7.56 -8.90
C PHE A 301 -1.71 -7.38 -10.24
N ALA A 302 -2.97 -7.80 -10.31
CA ALA A 302 -3.87 -7.40 -11.38
C ALA A 302 -4.36 -5.97 -11.11
N LEU A 303 -3.80 -5.01 -11.84
CA LEU A 303 -4.10 -3.59 -11.64
C LEU A 303 -5.11 -3.07 -12.65
N GLU A 304 -5.99 -2.18 -12.21
CA GLU A 304 -6.87 -1.37 -13.06
C GLU A 304 -6.13 -0.12 -13.59
N PRO A 305 -6.62 0.52 -14.66
CA PRO A 305 -6.08 1.79 -15.15
C PRO A 305 -5.98 2.84 -14.04
N GLY A 306 -4.81 3.46 -13.92
CA GLY A 306 -4.55 4.51 -12.93
C GLY A 306 -4.08 4.02 -11.56
N GLN A 307 -4.12 2.71 -11.28
CA GLN A 307 -3.54 2.14 -10.06
C GLN A 307 -2.01 2.03 -10.17
N ASP A 308 -1.29 2.41 -9.12
CA ASP A 308 0.17 2.35 -9.06
C ASP A 308 0.64 1.91 -7.67
N LEU A 309 1.32 0.76 -7.60
CA LEU A 309 1.77 0.16 -6.35
C LEU A 309 2.67 1.08 -5.51
N ARG A 310 3.33 2.06 -6.13
CA ARG A 310 4.20 3.02 -5.44
C ARG A 310 3.43 4.02 -4.59
N LEU A 311 2.11 4.13 -4.78
CA LEU A 311 1.23 4.98 -3.98
C LEU A 311 0.71 4.26 -2.72
N LEU A 312 0.87 2.94 -2.63
CA LEU A 312 0.41 2.15 -1.48
C LEU A 312 1.27 2.40 -0.24
N ASP A 313 0.64 2.40 0.94
CA ASP A 313 1.35 2.30 2.21
C ASP A 313 1.73 0.83 2.51
N ASP A 314 2.52 0.62 3.56
CA ASP A 314 3.07 -0.69 3.89
C ASP A 314 1.99 -1.76 4.11
N GLY A 315 2.11 -2.88 3.40
CA GLY A 315 1.18 -3.98 3.43
C GLY A 315 -0.22 -3.64 2.90
N ASP A 316 -0.41 -2.53 2.19
CA ASP A 316 -1.64 -2.23 1.44
C ASP A 316 -1.60 -2.87 0.05
N PHE A 317 -2.78 -2.99 -0.58
CA PHE A 317 -2.96 -3.53 -1.92
C PHE A 317 -4.13 -2.82 -2.61
N TYR A 318 -4.16 -2.91 -3.93
CA TYR A 318 -5.38 -2.68 -4.70
C TYR A 318 -6.16 -3.99 -4.80
N GLY A 319 -7.48 -3.90 -4.69
CA GLY A 319 -8.37 -5.04 -4.73
C GLY A 319 -9.73 -4.65 -5.29
N PHE A 320 -10.54 -5.64 -5.63
CA PHE A 320 -11.93 -5.41 -5.95
C PHE A 320 -12.74 -5.29 -4.67
N ASP A 321 -13.63 -4.32 -4.63
CA ASP A 321 -14.46 -4.03 -3.47
C ASP A 321 -15.75 -4.88 -3.48
N VAL A 322 -16.13 -5.35 -2.30
CA VAL A 322 -17.25 -6.26 -2.03
C VAL A 322 -18.16 -5.63 -0.99
N GLU A 323 -19.47 -5.64 -1.26
CA GLU A 323 -20.54 -5.15 -0.37
C GLU A 323 -21.66 -6.18 -0.17
N SER A 324 -21.79 -7.16 -1.06
CA SER A 324 -22.80 -8.22 -0.97
C SER A 324 -22.27 -9.52 -0.37
N GLY A 325 -20.96 -9.58 -0.09
CA GLY A 325 -20.25 -10.80 0.28
C GLY A 325 -19.88 -11.70 -0.90
N PHE A 326 -20.15 -11.28 -2.14
CA PHE A 326 -19.77 -11.99 -3.36
C PHE A 326 -18.69 -11.26 -4.14
N GLY A 327 -17.78 -12.03 -4.72
CA GLY A 327 -16.92 -11.60 -5.80
C GLY A 327 -17.25 -12.39 -7.06
N SER A 328 -16.74 -11.96 -8.20
CA SER A 328 -16.95 -12.67 -9.46
C SER A 328 -15.79 -12.44 -10.42
N PHE A 329 -15.60 -13.38 -11.33
CA PHE A 329 -14.86 -13.15 -12.57
C PHE A 329 -15.86 -13.03 -13.72
N MET A 330 -15.63 -12.06 -14.61
CA MET A 330 -16.37 -11.94 -15.86
C MET A 330 -15.52 -11.24 -16.93
N ASP A 331 -15.92 -11.40 -18.19
CA ASP A 331 -15.41 -10.58 -19.29
C ASP A 331 -16.02 -9.17 -19.23
N ASP A 332 -15.27 -8.16 -19.61
CA ASP A 332 -15.75 -6.77 -19.68
C ASP A 332 -17.07 -6.63 -20.48
N ALA A 333 -17.23 -7.42 -21.56
CA ALA A 333 -18.46 -7.41 -22.36
C ALA A 333 -19.70 -7.91 -21.59
N THR A 334 -19.54 -8.65 -20.49
CA THR A 334 -20.63 -9.17 -19.65
C THR A 334 -21.28 -8.09 -18.80
N GLN A 335 -20.53 -7.05 -18.39
CA GLN A 335 -20.97 -6.10 -17.38
C GLN A 335 -22.26 -5.37 -17.75
N ARG A 336 -22.33 -4.77 -18.95
CA ARG A 336 -23.48 -3.97 -19.35
C ARG A 336 -24.75 -4.81 -19.55
N PRO A 337 -24.72 -5.94 -20.29
CA PRO A 337 -25.87 -6.84 -20.39
C PRO A 337 -26.34 -7.38 -19.04
N LEU A 338 -25.42 -7.67 -18.11
CA LEU A 338 -25.77 -8.08 -16.76
C LEU A 338 -26.50 -6.96 -16.00
N ILE A 339 -25.94 -5.75 -15.98
CA ILE A 339 -26.55 -4.59 -15.30
C ILE A 339 -27.94 -4.30 -15.85
N ASP A 340 -28.11 -4.31 -17.18
CA ASP A 340 -29.41 -4.09 -17.82
C ASP A 340 -30.41 -5.20 -17.43
N HIS A 341 -29.97 -6.45 -17.26
CA HIS A 341 -30.81 -7.55 -16.78
C HIS A 341 -31.20 -7.41 -15.30
N VAL A 342 -30.26 -7.05 -14.42
CA VAL A 342 -30.51 -6.91 -12.97
C VAL A 342 -31.39 -5.70 -12.67
N GLY A 343 -31.25 -4.62 -13.45
CA GLY A 343 -32.06 -3.40 -13.32
C GLY A 343 -33.58 -3.63 -13.41
N ASP A 344 -34.01 -4.76 -13.97
CA ASP A 344 -35.42 -5.12 -14.09
C ASP A 344 -36.03 -5.69 -12.78
N ASP A 345 -35.28 -6.45 -11.99
CA ASP A 345 -35.68 -6.92 -10.63
C ASP A 345 -34.47 -7.39 -9.79
N PHE A 346 -33.94 -6.49 -8.95
CA PHE A 346 -32.80 -6.79 -8.07
C PHE A 346 -33.10 -7.90 -7.04
N THR A 347 -34.37 -8.08 -6.64
CA THR A 347 -34.73 -9.07 -5.61
C THR A 347 -34.66 -10.48 -6.18
N GLU A 348 -35.14 -10.65 -7.42
CA GLU A 348 -35.03 -11.91 -8.15
C GLU A 348 -33.55 -12.23 -8.44
N TRP A 349 -32.79 -11.25 -8.93
CA TRP A 349 -31.35 -11.40 -9.17
C TRP A 349 -30.58 -11.89 -7.94
N SER A 350 -30.80 -11.27 -6.78
CA SER A 350 -30.11 -11.66 -5.55
C SER A 350 -30.40 -13.13 -5.22
N GLN A 351 -31.65 -13.58 -5.35
CA GLN A 351 -32.00 -14.99 -5.11
C GLN A 351 -31.35 -15.93 -6.12
N ASP A 352 -31.32 -15.56 -7.40
CA ASP A 352 -30.69 -16.35 -8.46
C ASP A 352 -29.18 -16.52 -8.20
N LEU A 353 -28.50 -15.45 -7.80
CA LEU A 353 -27.08 -15.48 -7.44
C LEU A 353 -26.79 -16.45 -6.28
N TYR A 354 -27.63 -16.44 -5.25
CA TYR A 354 -27.51 -17.37 -4.11
C TYR A 354 -27.76 -18.83 -4.51
N ASN A 355 -28.65 -19.07 -5.48
CA ASN A 355 -29.05 -20.41 -5.89
C ASN A 355 -28.14 -21.01 -6.96
N SER A 356 -27.59 -20.19 -7.86
CA SER A 356 -26.76 -20.60 -8.99
C SER A 356 -25.53 -19.69 -9.11
N PRO A 357 -24.37 -20.12 -8.60
CA PRO A 357 -23.15 -19.30 -8.64
C PRO A 357 -22.61 -19.11 -10.07
N HIS A 358 -22.91 -20.02 -11.00
CA HIS A 358 -22.67 -19.79 -12.44
C HIS A 358 -23.94 -19.24 -13.06
N PHE A 359 -23.86 -18.04 -13.64
CA PHE A 359 -24.99 -17.36 -14.26
C PHE A 359 -24.66 -16.97 -15.71
N THR A 360 -25.56 -17.29 -16.64
CA THR A 360 -25.49 -16.86 -18.04
C THR A 360 -26.51 -15.76 -18.28
N VAL A 361 -26.07 -14.61 -18.80
CA VAL A 361 -26.96 -13.47 -19.04
C VAL A 361 -28.00 -13.84 -20.12
N PRO A 362 -29.31 -13.72 -19.83
CA PRO A 362 -30.37 -14.14 -20.74
C PRO A 362 -30.25 -13.52 -22.13
N GLY A 363 -30.42 -14.35 -23.16
CA GLY A 363 -30.35 -13.91 -24.56
C GLY A 363 -28.93 -13.70 -25.09
N THR A 364 -27.90 -14.02 -24.30
CA THR A 364 -26.49 -13.89 -24.70
C THR A 364 -25.70 -15.19 -24.47
N SER A 365 -24.41 -15.18 -24.81
CA SER A 365 -23.44 -16.23 -24.42
C SER A 365 -22.50 -15.78 -23.30
N LEU A 366 -22.76 -14.61 -22.73
CA LEU A 366 -21.97 -13.98 -21.70
C LEU A 366 -22.35 -14.54 -20.34
N ASP A 367 -21.37 -14.80 -19.50
CA ASP A 367 -21.56 -15.41 -18.21
C ASP A 367 -20.59 -14.88 -17.16
N LEU A 368 -20.87 -15.22 -15.91
CA LEU A 368 -20.04 -14.95 -14.75
C LEU A 368 -20.12 -16.11 -13.76
N PHE A 369 -19.09 -16.24 -12.94
CA PHE A 369 -19.12 -17.10 -11.77
C PHE A 369 -18.99 -16.26 -10.51
N ALA A 370 -20.03 -16.23 -9.70
CA ALA A 370 -20.07 -15.57 -8.42
C ALA A 370 -19.61 -16.53 -7.32
N TYR A 371 -18.74 -16.01 -6.47
CA TYR A 371 -18.09 -16.77 -5.42
C TYR A 371 -18.12 -16.03 -4.09
N ASN A 372 -18.13 -16.79 -3.00
CA ASN A 372 -18.20 -16.22 -1.66
C ASN A 372 -16.86 -15.58 -1.29
N CYS A 373 -16.93 -14.31 -0.89
CA CYS A 373 -15.82 -13.62 -0.25
C CYS A 373 -15.90 -13.88 1.25
N TYR A 374 -14.97 -14.70 1.75
CA TYR A 374 -15.07 -15.32 3.08
C TYR A 374 -15.33 -14.33 4.23
N TYR A 375 -14.64 -13.19 4.26
CA TYR A 375 -14.80 -12.17 5.29
C TYR A 375 -15.99 -11.22 5.01
N GLY A 376 -16.75 -11.45 3.94
CA GLY A 376 -17.83 -10.58 3.49
C GLY A 376 -17.30 -9.27 2.91
N ASP A 377 -17.91 -8.16 3.32
CA ASP A 377 -17.57 -6.82 2.85
C ASP A 377 -16.08 -6.48 2.96
N GLY A 378 -15.58 -5.74 1.97
CA GLY A 378 -14.25 -5.13 1.95
C GLY A 378 -13.53 -5.39 0.64
N SER A 379 -12.20 -5.28 0.64
CA SER A 379 -11.40 -5.33 -0.59
C SER A 379 -10.50 -6.55 -0.64
N TYR A 380 -10.42 -7.20 -1.81
CA TYR A 380 -9.66 -8.44 -2.01
C TYR A 380 -8.71 -8.31 -3.21
N PRO A 381 -7.41 -8.65 -3.07
CA PRO A 381 -6.47 -8.52 -4.16
C PRO A 381 -6.66 -9.63 -5.19
N THR A 382 -6.45 -9.29 -6.46
CA THR A 382 -6.29 -10.26 -7.54
C THR A 382 -4.85 -10.27 -8.03
N TRP A 383 -4.30 -11.46 -8.21
CA TRP A 383 -2.93 -11.69 -8.65
C TRP A 383 -2.91 -12.28 -10.05
N ILE A 384 -1.91 -11.91 -10.85
CA ILE A 384 -1.61 -12.51 -12.15
C ILE A 384 -0.43 -13.44 -11.99
N GLY A 385 -0.61 -14.70 -12.36
CA GLY A 385 0.48 -15.66 -12.49
C GLY A 385 1.11 -15.57 -13.87
N ARG A 386 2.44 -15.67 -13.95
CA ARG A 386 3.18 -15.73 -15.22
C ARG A 386 4.10 -16.94 -15.32
N ASP A 387 4.22 -17.49 -16.54
CA ASP A 387 5.17 -18.54 -16.88
C ASP A 387 6.60 -18.01 -17.03
N ALA A 388 7.57 -18.90 -17.24
CA ALA A 388 8.98 -18.52 -17.42
C ALA A 388 9.26 -17.65 -18.67
N ARG A 389 8.29 -17.52 -19.59
CA ARG A 389 8.36 -16.64 -20.76
C ARG A 389 7.62 -15.31 -20.52
N GLY A 390 7.04 -15.12 -19.33
CA GLY A 390 6.23 -13.96 -18.99
C GLY A 390 4.80 -14.01 -19.52
N SER A 391 4.32 -15.14 -20.02
CA SER A 391 2.93 -15.30 -20.48
C SER A 391 1.99 -15.52 -19.29
N VAL A 392 0.76 -15.00 -19.36
CA VAL A 392 -0.24 -15.16 -18.29
C VAL A 392 -0.66 -16.62 -18.16
N THR A 393 -0.60 -17.16 -16.95
CA THR A 393 -1.05 -18.52 -16.63
C THR A 393 -2.40 -18.51 -15.92
N CYS A 394 -2.67 -17.50 -15.09
CA CYS A 394 -3.90 -17.40 -14.32
C CYS A 394 -4.15 -16.00 -13.75
N PHE A 395 -5.40 -15.74 -13.36
CA PHE A 395 -5.76 -14.70 -12.37
C PHE A 395 -6.23 -15.39 -11.08
N LEU A 396 -5.79 -14.92 -9.92
CA LEU A 396 -6.12 -15.48 -8.62
C LEU A 396 -6.64 -14.40 -7.68
N SER A 397 -7.94 -14.43 -7.39
CA SER A 397 -8.54 -13.62 -6.33
C SER A 397 -8.23 -14.28 -4.98
N ASP A 398 -7.43 -13.60 -4.15
CA ASP A 398 -6.99 -14.10 -2.83
C ASP A 398 -8.01 -13.68 -1.76
N MET A 399 -8.64 -14.66 -1.09
CA MET A 399 -9.63 -14.40 -0.05
C MET A 399 -9.00 -14.06 1.31
N LEU A 400 -7.66 -13.94 1.36
CA LEU A 400 -6.84 -13.52 2.49
C LEU A 400 -6.93 -14.43 3.73
N ILE A 401 -7.58 -15.59 3.61
CA ILE A 401 -7.82 -16.52 4.73
C ILE A 401 -6.51 -17.05 5.31
N VAL A 402 -5.49 -17.29 4.47
CA VAL A 402 -4.19 -17.81 4.94
C VAL A 402 -3.44 -16.76 5.77
N SER A 403 -3.60 -15.47 5.45
CA SER A 403 -2.87 -14.38 6.10
C SER A 403 -3.62 -13.68 7.23
N ASP A 404 -4.86 -14.10 7.51
CA ASP A 404 -5.85 -13.36 8.32
C ASP A 404 -5.90 -11.86 7.93
N GLY A 405 -5.72 -11.60 6.63
CA GLY A 405 -5.77 -10.25 6.09
C GLY A 405 -7.19 -9.74 6.25
N LYS A 406 -7.43 -8.93 7.29
CA LYS A 406 -8.68 -8.19 7.40
C LYS A 406 -8.91 -7.47 6.09
N SER A 407 -10.10 -7.64 5.51
CA SER A 407 -10.54 -6.84 4.39
C SER A 407 -10.41 -5.37 4.81
N LYS A 408 -9.42 -4.67 4.27
CA LYS A 408 -9.28 -3.24 4.54
C LYS A 408 -10.39 -2.61 3.72
N LYS A 409 -11.48 -2.15 4.35
CA LYS A 409 -12.32 -1.16 3.65
C LYS A 409 -11.36 -0.03 3.27
N GLY A 410 -11.42 0.48 2.03
CA GLY A 410 -10.61 1.61 1.57
C GLY A 410 -10.71 2.90 2.42
N TYR A 411 -11.52 2.86 3.49
CA TYR A 411 -11.69 3.90 4.50
C TYR A 411 -10.93 3.64 5.82
N GLU A 412 -10.43 2.44 6.10
CA GLU A 412 -9.45 2.19 7.17
C GLU A 412 -8.06 2.62 6.70
N ILE A 413 -7.96 3.85 6.20
CA ILE A 413 -6.69 4.52 6.04
C ILE A 413 -6.13 4.68 7.43
N THR A 414 -5.03 3.98 7.62
CA THR A 414 -4.39 3.69 8.88
C THR A 414 -3.86 4.98 9.48
N PHE A 415 -4.72 5.69 10.19
CA PHE A 415 -4.32 6.80 11.05
C PHE A 415 -3.23 6.37 12.05
N GLU A 416 -3.10 5.08 12.34
CA GLU A 416 -2.18 4.51 13.33
C GLU A 416 -0.81 4.10 12.76
N ARG A 417 -0.65 3.98 11.44
CA ARG A 417 0.63 3.55 10.82
C ARG A 417 1.64 4.66 10.59
N ASP A 418 1.23 5.91 10.81
CA ASP A 418 2.11 7.06 10.62
C ASP A 418 3.10 7.26 11.77
N TRP A 419 3.11 6.44 12.83
CA TRP A 419 3.90 6.68 14.05
C TRP A 419 5.11 5.80 14.29
#